data_AF-A0A8T4PUG0-F1
#
_entry.id   AF-A0A8T4PUG0-F1
#
_cell.length_a   1.000
_cell.length_b   1.000
_cell.length_c   1.000
_cell.angle_alpha   90.00
_cell.angle_beta   90.00
_cell.angle_gamma   90.00
#
_symmetry.space_group_name_H-M   'P 1'
#
loop_
_entity.id
_entity.type
_entity.pdbx_description
1 polymer ?
#
loop_
_entity_poly.entity_id
_entity_poly.type
_entity_poly.pdbx_seq_one_letter_code
_entity_poly.pdbx_strand_id
1 'polypeptide(L)'
;MRAWLPVFLFLIPFASAATLQGVVVDDLGNLVRGAELKFSCAGAIDAPNATDRFGSFTARVENGTCRITALHRGSSGTLRMEVTEDFHDVEVRIANRNSAVYGWLFGGALAGLAVWRFWPRRKAPAQQADAKEARVTTVLSVLPKKEQEIVQYLLAHGKASANANIRHELHIPRTTMKRLLASLESKQVVSLDKQGKAVKVSLNERFSGAEMEQ
;
A
#
# COMPACT_ATOMS: atom_id res chain seq x y z
N MET A 1 -11.80 44.62 83.03
CA MET A 1 -11.10 43.77 82.03
C MET A 1 -11.83 43.94 80.70
N ARG A 2 -11.21 44.56 79.68
CA ARG A 2 -11.78 44.68 78.32
C ARG A 2 -11.00 43.76 77.40
N ALA A 3 -11.65 42.73 76.88
CA ALA A 3 -11.09 41.80 75.92
C ALA A 3 -11.10 42.44 74.53
N TRP A 4 -9.92 42.60 73.94
CA TRP A 4 -9.73 42.97 72.54
C TRP A 4 -9.87 41.72 71.68
N LEU A 5 -10.88 41.66 70.82
CA LEU A 5 -10.98 40.66 69.75
C LEU A 5 -10.15 41.15 68.55
N PRO A 6 -9.18 40.37 68.06
CA PRO A 6 -8.45 40.73 66.85
C PRO A 6 -9.40 40.62 65.65
N VAL A 7 -9.64 41.76 65.00
CA VAL A 7 -10.30 41.81 63.69
C VAL A 7 -9.32 41.18 62.70
N PHE A 8 -9.49 39.89 62.44
CA PHE A 8 -8.87 39.24 61.29
C PHE A 8 -9.58 39.72 60.03
N LEU A 9 -9.00 40.74 59.39
CA LEU A 9 -9.32 41.08 58.01
C LEU A 9 -8.91 39.90 57.13
N PHE A 10 -9.85 38.98 56.86
CA PHE A 10 -9.68 38.01 55.80
C PHE A 10 -9.72 38.77 54.48
N LEU A 11 -8.55 38.98 53.89
CA LEU A 11 -8.41 39.36 52.49
C LEU A 11 -8.96 38.20 51.66
N ILE A 12 -10.26 38.23 51.35
CA ILE A 12 -10.83 37.34 50.36
C ILE A 12 -10.21 37.77 49.02
N PRO A 13 -9.43 36.92 48.34
CA PRO A 13 -8.94 37.25 47.02
C PRO A 13 -10.16 37.45 46.12
N PHE A 14 -10.32 38.66 45.58
CA PHE A 14 -11.29 38.90 44.52
C PHE A 14 -10.82 38.10 43.32
N ALA A 15 -11.46 36.96 43.06
CA ALA A 15 -11.25 36.22 41.83
C ALA A 15 -11.64 37.15 40.68
N SER A 16 -10.68 37.49 39.82
CA SER A 16 -10.93 38.26 38.61
C SER A 16 -11.75 37.41 37.65
N ALA A 17 -12.92 37.92 37.27
CA ALA A 17 -13.79 37.28 36.30
C ALA A 17 -13.50 37.85 34.91
N ALA A 18 -13.16 36.97 33.97
CA ALA A 18 -13.01 37.27 32.55
C ALA A 18 -14.30 36.93 31.79
N THR A 19 -14.54 37.66 30.69
CA THR A 19 -15.64 37.40 29.77
C THR A 19 -15.11 36.73 28.51
N LEU A 20 -15.54 35.50 28.25
CA LEU A 20 -15.30 34.80 27.00
C LEU A 20 -16.47 35.05 26.05
N GLN A 21 -16.15 35.52 24.85
CA GLN A 21 -17.09 35.59 23.74
C GLN A 21 -16.56 34.73 22.61
N GLY A 22 -17.43 33.97 21.95
CA GLY A 22 -16.95 33.11 20.88
C GLY A 22 -18.03 32.61 19.95
N VAL A 23 -17.57 31.95 18.89
CA VAL A 23 -18.42 31.31 17.89
C VAL A 23 -18.00 29.86 17.70
N VAL A 24 -18.98 29.01 17.38
CA VAL A 24 -18.75 27.62 17.02
C VAL A 24 -18.89 27.48 15.52
N VAL A 25 -17.84 26.97 14.86
CA VAL A 25 -17.82 26.73 13.42
C VAL A 25 -17.59 25.26 13.09
N ASP A 26 -18.17 24.80 11.98
CA ASP A 26 -17.88 23.47 11.42
C ASP A 26 -16.57 23.48 10.61
N ASP A 27 -16.23 22.34 10.02
CA ASP A 27 -15.05 22.15 9.15
C ASP A 27 -15.12 22.93 7.83
N LEU A 28 -16.30 23.40 7.45
CA LEU A 28 -16.55 24.24 6.27
C LEU A 28 -16.58 25.75 6.61
N GLY A 29 -16.41 26.12 7.87
CA GLY A 29 -16.47 27.50 8.34
C GLY A 29 -17.89 28.04 8.53
N ASN A 30 -18.92 27.19 8.56
CA ASN A 30 -20.29 27.60 8.85
C ASN A 30 -20.52 27.71 10.36
N LEU A 31 -21.31 28.70 10.77
CA LEU A 31 -21.73 28.88 12.16
C LEU A 31 -22.72 27.79 12.59
N VAL A 32 -22.46 27.16 13.73
CA VAL A 32 -23.22 26.02 14.24
C VAL A 32 -24.18 26.46 15.34
N ARG A 33 -25.48 26.42 15.04
CA ARG A 33 -26.57 26.80 15.95
C ARG A 33 -26.97 25.67 16.88
N GLY A 34 -27.27 26.00 18.14
CA GLY A 34 -27.69 25.02 19.15
C GLY A 34 -26.66 23.91 19.38
N ALA A 35 -25.37 24.22 19.24
CA ALA A 35 -24.31 23.29 19.62
C ALA A 35 -24.26 23.22 21.16
N GLU A 36 -24.27 22.02 21.72
CA GLU A 36 -24.15 21.82 23.16
C GLU A 36 -22.74 22.18 23.61
N LEU A 37 -22.64 23.00 24.66
CA LEU A 37 -21.38 23.51 25.19
C LEU A 37 -21.12 22.93 26.56
N LYS A 38 -19.86 22.55 26.79
CA LYS A 38 -19.35 22.12 28.09
C LYS A 38 -18.07 22.88 28.42
N PHE A 39 -18.11 23.63 29.52
CA PHE A 39 -16.99 24.39 30.03
C PHE A 39 -16.33 23.62 31.17
N SER A 40 -15.01 23.49 31.09
CA SER A 40 -14.16 22.89 32.12
C SER A 40 -13.05 23.88 32.42
N CYS A 41 -13.38 24.92 33.20
CA CYS A 41 -12.45 25.92 33.72
C CYS A 41 -12.27 25.74 35.24
N ALA A 42 -11.32 26.44 35.86
CA ALA A 42 -11.07 26.41 37.30
C ALA A 42 -12.30 26.86 38.14
N GLY A 43 -13.04 27.86 37.65
CA GLY A 43 -14.33 28.30 38.18
C GLY A 43 -15.15 28.93 37.06
N ALA A 44 -16.20 28.25 36.60
CA ALA A 44 -17.15 28.82 35.64
C ALA A 44 -18.34 29.38 36.43
N ILE A 45 -18.58 30.69 36.31
CA ILE A 45 -19.58 31.40 37.11
C ILE A 45 -20.92 31.41 36.39
N ASP A 46 -20.91 31.67 35.09
CA ASP A 46 -22.11 31.76 34.26
C ASP A 46 -21.76 31.35 32.82
N ALA A 47 -22.18 30.15 32.41
CA ALA A 47 -21.87 29.61 31.11
C ALA A 47 -23.11 28.96 30.47
N PRO A 48 -23.45 29.31 29.21
CA PRO A 48 -24.60 28.72 28.53
C PRO A 48 -24.30 27.27 28.13
N ASN A 49 -25.32 26.41 28.21
CA ASN A 49 -25.19 25.01 27.80
C ASN A 49 -25.31 24.81 26.28
N ALA A 50 -25.66 25.85 25.52
CA ALA A 50 -25.79 25.77 24.08
C ALA A 50 -25.47 27.11 23.39
N THR A 51 -25.07 27.07 22.12
CA THR A 51 -24.94 28.27 21.29
C THR A 51 -26.29 28.87 20.93
N ASP A 52 -26.30 30.17 20.66
CA ASP A 52 -27.49 30.89 20.24
C ASP A 52 -27.91 30.59 18.79
N ARG A 53 -28.91 31.34 18.30
CA ARG A 53 -29.40 31.26 16.92
C ARG A 53 -28.39 31.68 15.86
N PHE A 54 -27.27 32.28 16.25
CA PHE A 54 -26.19 32.71 15.37
C PHE A 54 -24.93 31.85 15.54
N GLY A 55 -24.95 30.83 16.41
CA GLY A 55 -23.79 29.99 16.70
C GLY A 55 -22.77 30.65 17.63
N SER A 56 -23.15 31.75 18.30
CA SER A 56 -22.32 32.47 19.25
C SER A 56 -22.63 32.07 20.70
N PHE A 57 -21.69 32.36 21.60
CA PHE A 57 -21.86 32.19 23.04
C PHE A 57 -21.09 33.27 23.82
N THR A 58 -21.54 33.54 25.03
CA THR A 58 -20.86 34.40 26.00
C THR A 58 -20.85 33.71 27.34
N ALA A 59 -19.69 33.62 27.99
CA ALA A 59 -19.52 32.97 29.29
C ALA A 59 -18.61 33.80 30.20
N ARG A 60 -18.88 33.81 31.51
CA ARG A 60 -18.00 34.39 32.52
C ARG A 60 -17.23 33.30 33.25
N VAL A 61 -15.90 33.42 33.24
CA VAL A 61 -14.97 32.41 33.78
C VAL A 61 -13.90 33.07 34.61
N GLU A 62 -13.34 32.35 35.56
CA GLU A 62 -12.15 32.79 36.29
C GLU A 62 -10.88 32.66 35.43
N ASN A 63 -9.89 33.50 35.72
CA ASN A 63 -8.58 33.44 35.08
C ASN A 63 -7.92 32.07 35.31
N GLY A 64 -7.32 31.51 34.26
CA GLY A 64 -6.65 30.22 34.30
C GLY A 64 -6.90 29.35 33.06
N THR A 65 -6.53 28.07 33.14
CA THR A 65 -6.74 27.15 32.03
C THR A 65 -8.22 26.81 31.88
N CYS A 66 -8.76 27.03 30.69
CA CYS A 66 -10.12 26.62 30.36
C CYS A 66 -10.15 25.70 29.15
N ARG A 67 -10.97 24.65 29.25
CA ARG A 67 -11.31 23.75 28.16
C ARG A 67 -12.78 23.91 27.79
N ILE A 68 -13.04 24.29 26.55
CA ILE A 68 -14.38 24.44 25.97
C ILE A 68 -14.61 23.28 25.02
N THR A 69 -15.68 22.51 25.22
CA THR A 69 -16.09 21.43 24.32
C THR A 69 -17.44 21.75 23.72
N ALA A 70 -17.52 21.71 22.40
CA ALA A 70 -18.76 21.89 21.65
C ALA A 70 -19.17 20.56 21.01
N LEU A 71 -20.43 20.19 21.10
CA LEU A 71 -21.01 18.97 20.51
C LEU A 71 -22.19 19.35 19.62
N HIS A 72 -22.19 18.88 18.38
CA HIS A 72 -23.30 19.06 17.45
C HIS A 72 -23.45 17.83 16.56
N ARG A 73 -24.63 17.18 16.61
CA ARG A 73 -24.96 16.02 15.76
C ARG A 73 -23.92 14.89 15.78
N GLY A 74 -23.33 14.63 16.96
CA GLY A 74 -22.32 13.58 17.15
C GLY A 74 -20.89 13.98 16.76
N SER A 75 -20.69 15.16 16.20
CA SER A 75 -19.36 15.75 15.99
C SER A 75 -18.99 16.64 17.17
N SER A 76 -17.73 16.58 17.61
CA SER A 76 -17.26 17.35 18.77
C SER A 76 -15.99 18.16 18.46
N GLY A 77 -15.96 19.41 18.90
CA GLY A 77 -14.78 20.27 18.92
C GLY A 77 -14.29 20.47 20.36
N THR A 78 -12.98 20.60 20.56
CA THR A 78 -12.42 21.00 21.86
C THR A 78 -11.38 22.08 21.67
N LEU A 79 -11.54 23.20 22.38
CA LEU A 79 -10.57 24.28 22.46
C LEU A 79 -9.99 24.33 23.87
N ARG A 80 -8.67 24.48 23.97
CA ARG A 80 -7.95 24.71 25.22
C ARG A 80 -7.27 26.05 25.13
N MET A 81 -7.46 26.88 26.13
CA MET A 81 -6.85 28.21 26.21
C MET A 81 -6.48 28.54 27.66
N GLU A 82 -5.59 29.51 27.81
CA GLU A 82 -5.24 30.11 29.09
C GLU A 82 -5.84 31.52 29.11
N VAL A 83 -6.73 31.77 30.08
CA VAL A 83 -7.45 33.03 30.22
C VAL A 83 -6.67 33.93 31.16
N THR A 84 -5.99 34.93 30.61
CA THR A 84 -5.16 35.89 31.37
C THR A 84 -5.72 37.30 31.41
N GLU A 85 -6.69 37.62 30.54
CA GLU A 85 -7.23 38.97 30.35
C GLU A 85 -8.75 38.96 30.42
N ASP A 86 -9.33 40.15 30.60
CA ASP A 86 -10.76 40.35 30.87
C ASP A 86 -11.67 40.02 29.67
N PHE A 87 -11.11 39.95 28.44
CA PHE A 87 -11.87 39.69 27.21
C PHE A 87 -11.10 38.85 26.20
N HIS A 88 -11.70 37.76 25.72
CA HIS A 88 -11.15 36.93 24.64
C HIS A 88 -12.23 36.59 23.62
N ASP A 89 -11.91 36.72 22.33
CA ASP A 89 -12.71 36.20 21.22
C ASP A 89 -12.19 34.83 20.79
N VAL A 90 -13.07 33.83 20.78
CA VAL A 90 -12.66 32.42 20.66
C VAL A 90 -13.47 31.69 19.59
N GLU A 91 -12.76 31.00 18.69
CA GLU A 91 -13.37 30.18 17.65
C GLU A 91 -13.23 28.69 17.99
N VAL A 92 -14.34 28.01 18.25
CA VAL A 92 -14.36 26.56 18.52
C VAL A 92 -14.71 25.81 17.24
N ARG A 93 -13.74 25.06 16.70
CA ARG A 93 -13.94 24.24 15.50
C ARG A 93 -14.42 22.84 15.82
N ILE A 94 -15.53 22.43 15.22
CA ILE A 94 -16.05 21.06 15.28
C ILE A 94 -15.45 20.26 14.12
N ALA A 95 -14.53 19.34 14.43
CA ALA A 95 -13.96 18.45 13.42
C ALA A 95 -14.91 17.28 13.14
N ASN A 96 -15.31 17.12 11.87
CA ASN A 96 -16.06 15.94 11.44
C ASN A 96 -15.12 14.73 11.39
N ARG A 97 -15.21 13.84 12.39
CA ARG A 97 -14.34 12.65 12.51
C ARG A 97 -14.53 11.65 11.36
N ASN A 98 -15.58 11.78 10.56
CA ASN A 98 -15.92 10.81 9.51
C ASN A 98 -15.12 10.96 8.20
N SER A 99 -14.36 12.05 8.00
CA SER A 99 -13.63 12.25 6.73
C SER A 99 -12.34 11.41 6.61
N ALA A 100 -11.73 10.99 7.72
CA ALA A 100 -10.49 10.22 7.70
C ALA A 100 -10.68 8.74 7.28
N VAL A 101 -11.89 8.19 7.46
CA VAL A 101 -12.17 6.76 7.21
C VAL A 101 -12.30 6.47 5.71
N TYR A 102 -12.86 7.40 4.93
CA TYR A 102 -13.01 7.20 3.48
C TYR A 102 -11.70 7.32 2.71
N GLY A 103 -10.75 8.16 3.17
CA GLY A 103 -9.45 8.31 2.52
C GLY A 103 -8.64 7.01 2.45
N TRP A 104 -8.67 6.20 3.52
CA TRP A 104 -7.96 4.92 3.57
C TRP A 104 -8.61 3.84 2.72
N LEU A 105 -9.94 3.83 2.61
CA LEU A 105 -10.67 2.87 1.76
C LEU A 105 -10.39 3.10 0.27
N PHE A 106 -10.40 4.36 -0.19
CA PHE A 106 -10.08 4.66 -1.59
C PHE A 106 -8.59 4.48 -1.92
N GLY A 107 -7.68 4.84 -1.00
CA GLY A 107 -6.24 4.61 -1.17
C GLY A 107 -5.88 3.13 -1.26
N GLY A 108 -6.46 2.29 -0.38
CA GLY A 108 -6.24 0.84 -0.37
C GLY A 108 -6.77 0.13 -1.62
N ALA A 109 -7.95 0.53 -2.11
CA ALA A 109 -8.55 -0.07 -3.30
C ALA A 109 -7.73 0.22 -4.58
N LEU A 110 -7.20 1.44 -4.72
CA LEU A 110 -6.36 1.81 -5.86
C LEU A 110 -5.00 1.10 -5.83
N ALA A 111 -4.38 0.99 -4.65
CA ALA A 111 -3.14 0.23 -4.48
C ALA A 111 -3.36 -1.27 -4.79
N GLY A 112 -4.47 -1.85 -4.33
CA GLY A 112 -4.84 -3.24 -4.62
C GLY A 112 -5.06 -3.50 -6.12
N LEU A 113 -5.72 -2.57 -6.82
CA LEU A 113 -5.91 -2.64 -8.28
C LEU A 113 -4.60 -2.51 -9.05
N ALA A 114 -3.70 -1.63 -8.62
CA ALA A 114 -2.38 -1.47 -9.22
C ALA A 114 -1.54 -2.74 -9.04
N VAL A 115 -1.51 -3.31 -7.82
CA VAL A 115 -0.82 -4.57 -7.55
C VAL A 115 -1.45 -5.72 -8.35
N TRP A 116 -2.77 -5.83 -8.40
CA TRP A 116 -3.45 -6.90 -9.16
C TRP A 116 -3.19 -6.82 -10.66
N ARG A 117 -3.12 -5.60 -11.21
CA ARG A 117 -2.86 -5.39 -12.64
C ARG A 117 -1.39 -5.54 -12.99
N PHE A 118 -0.47 -5.29 -12.06
CA PHE A 118 0.96 -5.38 -12.27
C PHE A 118 1.57 -6.71 -11.79
N TRP A 119 0.85 -7.52 -11.01
CA TRP A 119 1.31 -8.87 -10.70
C TRP A 119 1.15 -9.73 -11.97
N PRO A 120 2.26 -10.22 -12.56
CA PRO A 120 2.17 -11.09 -13.72
C PRO A 120 1.37 -12.31 -13.30
N ARG A 121 0.22 -12.51 -13.95
CA ARG A 121 -0.61 -13.70 -13.84
C ARG A 121 0.31 -14.90 -14.00
N ARG A 122 0.69 -15.53 -12.88
CA ARG A 122 1.42 -16.79 -12.90
C ARG A 122 0.47 -17.82 -13.52
N LYS A 123 0.62 -18.04 -14.84
CA LYS A 123 -0.05 -19.13 -15.56
C LYS A 123 0.24 -20.40 -14.77
N ALA A 124 -0.78 -21.09 -14.28
CA ALA A 124 -0.64 -22.33 -13.53
C ALA A 124 0.18 -23.35 -14.37
N PRO A 125 1.42 -23.70 -13.96
CA PRO A 125 2.33 -24.46 -14.82
C PRO A 125 2.09 -25.98 -14.83
N ALA A 126 1.03 -26.49 -14.20
CA ALA A 126 0.97 -27.91 -13.86
C ALA A 126 0.56 -28.86 -15.00
N GLN A 127 -0.24 -28.44 -15.99
CA GLN A 127 -0.79 -29.38 -16.99
C GLN A 127 -0.01 -29.45 -18.32
N GLN A 128 0.92 -28.52 -18.58
CA GLN A 128 1.69 -28.51 -19.83
C GLN A 128 3.01 -29.28 -19.75
N ALA A 129 3.45 -29.67 -18.55
CA ALA A 129 4.69 -30.43 -18.38
C ALA A 129 4.52 -31.87 -18.88
N ASP A 130 3.45 -32.54 -18.48
CA ASP A 130 3.21 -33.97 -18.78
C ASP A 130 3.02 -34.23 -20.27
N ALA A 131 2.31 -33.35 -20.98
CA ALA A 131 2.10 -33.48 -22.43
C ALA A 131 3.38 -33.28 -23.25
N LYS A 132 4.34 -32.47 -22.74
CA LYS A 132 5.60 -32.21 -23.43
C LYS A 132 6.54 -33.41 -23.33
N GLU A 133 6.57 -34.07 -22.18
CA GLU A 133 7.45 -35.24 -21.97
C GLU A 133 7.08 -36.41 -22.89
N ALA A 134 5.78 -36.69 -23.05
CA ALA A 134 5.29 -37.76 -23.91
C ALA A 134 5.66 -37.60 -25.40
N ARG A 135 5.73 -36.36 -25.90
CA ARG A 135 6.12 -36.09 -27.30
C ARG A 135 7.61 -36.30 -27.52
N VAL A 136 8.44 -35.87 -26.57
CA VAL A 136 9.91 -36.02 -26.65
C VAL A 136 10.29 -37.50 -26.68
N THR A 137 9.69 -38.33 -25.84
CA THR A 137 9.95 -39.78 -25.81
C THR A 137 9.56 -40.46 -27.13
N THR A 138 8.42 -40.09 -27.70
CA THR A 138 7.94 -40.62 -28.99
C THR A 138 8.93 -40.30 -30.11
N VAL A 139 9.38 -39.04 -30.24
CA VAL A 139 10.33 -38.67 -31.31
C VAL A 139 11.70 -39.32 -31.09
N LEU A 140 12.16 -39.42 -29.84
CA LEU A 140 13.42 -40.09 -29.52
C LEU A 140 13.43 -41.55 -29.99
N SER A 141 12.31 -42.28 -29.87
CA SER A 141 12.26 -43.68 -30.33
C SER A 141 12.42 -43.88 -31.83
N VAL A 142 12.13 -42.87 -32.66
CA VAL A 142 12.20 -42.95 -34.13
C VAL A 142 13.62 -42.62 -34.65
N LEU A 143 14.42 -41.91 -33.86
CA LEU A 143 15.75 -41.48 -34.27
C LEU A 143 16.77 -42.64 -34.17
N PRO A 144 17.77 -42.72 -35.06
CA PRO A 144 18.85 -43.69 -34.92
C PRO A 144 19.69 -43.41 -33.66
N LYS A 145 20.29 -44.46 -33.09
CA LYS A 145 21.01 -44.40 -31.78
C LYS A 145 21.99 -43.23 -31.65
N LYS A 146 22.80 -42.95 -32.68
CA LYS A 146 23.76 -41.84 -32.66
C LYS A 146 23.12 -40.44 -32.70
N GLU A 147 21.96 -40.31 -33.30
CA GLU A 147 21.19 -39.07 -33.25
C GLU A 147 20.51 -38.90 -31.88
N GLN A 148 20.01 -39.99 -31.30
CA GLN A 148 19.45 -39.99 -29.94
C GLN A 148 20.48 -39.51 -28.90
N GLU A 149 21.72 -40.00 -28.96
CA GLU A 149 22.81 -39.57 -28.08
C GLU A 149 23.01 -38.04 -28.12
N ILE A 150 22.97 -37.43 -29.31
CA ILE A 150 23.10 -35.97 -29.48
C ILE A 150 21.89 -35.23 -28.88
N VAL A 151 20.67 -35.71 -29.13
CA VAL A 151 19.45 -35.07 -28.62
C VAL A 151 19.38 -35.16 -27.09
N GLN A 152 19.72 -36.31 -26.52
CA GLN A 152 19.79 -36.50 -25.07
C GLN A 152 20.85 -35.59 -24.43
N TYR A 153 22.02 -35.46 -25.05
CA TYR A 153 23.04 -34.52 -24.60
C TYR A 153 22.52 -33.07 -24.57
N LEU A 154 21.80 -32.64 -25.62
CA LEU A 154 21.20 -31.30 -25.67
C LEU A 154 20.11 -31.11 -24.61
N LEU A 155 19.29 -32.11 -24.33
CA LEU A 155 18.28 -32.05 -23.27
C LEU A 155 18.92 -31.90 -21.88
N ALA A 156 20.03 -32.60 -21.62
CA ALA A 156 20.77 -32.52 -20.36
C ALA A 156 21.48 -31.16 -20.15
N HIS A 157 21.89 -30.49 -21.23
CA HIS A 157 22.70 -29.25 -21.17
C HIS A 157 21.92 -27.97 -21.50
N GLY A 158 20.61 -27.94 -21.27
CA GLY A 158 19.82 -26.71 -21.43
C GLY A 158 19.42 -26.37 -22.87
N LYS A 159 19.20 -27.39 -23.70
CA LYS A 159 18.64 -27.34 -25.07
C LYS A 159 19.52 -26.70 -26.14
N ALA A 160 20.67 -26.12 -25.79
CA ALA A 160 21.61 -25.58 -26.77
C ALA A 160 23.06 -25.84 -26.35
N SER A 161 23.92 -26.17 -27.30
CA SER A 161 25.34 -26.37 -27.05
C SER A 161 26.17 -26.06 -28.30
N ALA A 162 27.45 -25.77 -28.10
CA ALA A 162 28.39 -25.61 -29.21
C ALA A 162 28.73 -26.99 -29.81
N ASN A 163 28.81 -27.07 -31.14
CA ASN A 163 29.15 -28.32 -31.85
C ASN A 163 30.48 -28.94 -31.35
N ALA A 164 31.46 -28.10 -31.00
CA ALA A 164 32.72 -28.57 -30.41
C ALA A 164 32.50 -29.36 -29.11
N ASN A 165 31.65 -28.87 -28.21
CA ASN A 165 31.40 -29.49 -26.91
C ASN A 165 30.72 -30.86 -27.09
N ILE A 166 29.66 -30.92 -27.91
CA ILE A 166 28.95 -32.17 -28.24
C ILE A 166 29.94 -33.21 -28.80
N ARG A 167 30.82 -32.77 -29.70
CA ARG A 167 31.82 -33.63 -30.35
C ARG A 167 32.82 -34.21 -29.35
N HIS A 168 33.33 -33.37 -28.45
CA HIS A 168 34.31 -33.79 -27.44
C HIS A 168 33.68 -34.76 -26.43
N GLU A 169 32.47 -34.47 -25.95
CA GLU A 169 31.82 -35.32 -24.96
C GLU A 169 31.42 -36.69 -25.53
N LEU A 170 30.79 -36.70 -26.71
CA LEU A 170 30.29 -37.93 -27.33
C LEU A 170 31.36 -38.70 -28.12
N HIS A 171 32.59 -38.20 -28.18
CA HIS A 171 33.71 -38.81 -28.92
C HIS A 171 33.37 -39.09 -30.40
N ILE A 172 32.57 -38.22 -31.03
CA ILE A 172 32.13 -38.39 -32.43
C ILE A 172 33.13 -37.70 -33.37
N PRO A 173 33.63 -38.36 -34.44
CA PRO A 173 34.49 -37.71 -35.43
C PRO A 173 33.82 -36.53 -36.13
N ARG A 174 34.61 -35.51 -36.52
CA ARG A 174 34.11 -34.24 -37.11
C ARG A 174 33.22 -34.44 -38.35
N THR A 175 33.61 -35.34 -39.25
CA THR A 175 32.87 -35.63 -40.49
C THR A 175 31.53 -36.29 -40.19
N THR A 176 31.52 -37.27 -39.29
CA THR A 176 30.32 -37.95 -38.80
C THR A 176 29.37 -36.97 -38.12
N MET A 177 29.88 -36.09 -37.25
CA MET A 177 29.08 -35.07 -36.57
C MET A 177 28.37 -34.14 -37.56
N LYS A 178 29.06 -33.67 -38.60
CA LYS A 178 28.45 -32.82 -39.65
C LYS A 178 27.28 -33.54 -40.34
N ARG A 179 27.43 -34.84 -40.62
CA ARG A 179 26.39 -35.64 -41.29
C ARG A 179 25.18 -35.88 -40.36
N LEU A 180 25.43 -36.17 -39.09
CA LEU A 180 24.37 -36.34 -38.08
C LEU A 180 23.58 -35.05 -37.86
N LEU A 181 24.26 -33.90 -37.71
CA LEU A 181 23.61 -32.61 -37.54
C LEU A 181 22.77 -32.23 -38.78
N ALA A 182 23.27 -32.47 -40.00
CA ALA A 182 22.49 -32.23 -41.22
C ALA A 182 21.25 -33.13 -41.29
N SER A 183 21.34 -34.38 -40.82
CA SER A 183 20.18 -35.28 -40.75
C SER A 183 19.18 -34.89 -39.65
N LEU A 184 19.63 -34.34 -38.52
CA LEU A 184 18.77 -33.86 -37.45
C LEU A 184 18.07 -32.54 -37.85
N GLU A 185 18.76 -31.68 -38.59
CA GLU A 185 18.24 -30.43 -39.14
C GLU A 185 17.17 -30.69 -40.20
N SER A 186 17.39 -31.64 -41.12
CA SER A 186 16.38 -32.01 -42.12
C SER A 186 15.10 -32.62 -41.50
N LYS A 187 15.24 -33.28 -40.34
CA LYS A 187 14.11 -33.79 -39.53
C LYS A 187 13.48 -32.72 -38.63
N GLN A 188 13.94 -31.47 -38.71
CA GLN A 188 13.50 -30.34 -37.88
C GLN A 188 13.64 -30.57 -36.36
N VAL A 189 14.56 -31.44 -35.93
CA VAL A 189 14.79 -31.73 -34.49
C VAL A 189 15.72 -30.68 -33.88
N VAL A 190 16.74 -30.24 -34.62
CA VAL A 190 17.70 -29.23 -34.21
C VAL A 190 17.75 -28.07 -35.21
N SER A 191 18.13 -26.89 -34.73
CA SER A 191 18.49 -25.72 -35.54
C SER A 191 19.99 -25.44 -35.41
N LEU A 192 20.63 -25.14 -36.53
CA LEU A 192 22.05 -24.81 -36.60
C LEU A 192 22.23 -23.31 -36.82
N ASP A 193 22.84 -22.62 -35.87
CA ASP A 193 23.20 -21.21 -35.98
C ASP A 193 24.71 -21.06 -36.17
N LYS A 194 25.12 -20.38 -37.25
CA LYS A 194 26.53 -20.19 -37.60
C LYS A 194 27.01 -18.88 -37.00
N GLN A 195 27.88 -18.98 -36.00
CA GLN A 195 28.49 -17.85 -35.32
C GLN A 195 29.98 -17.79 -35.69
N GLY A 196 30.27 -17.19 -36.84
CA GLY A 196 31.62 -17.14 -37.43
C GLY A 196 32.13 -18.53 -37.81
N LYS A 197 33.22 -18.98 -37.17
CA LYS A 197 33.78 -20.34 -37.37
C LYS A 197 33.09 -21.39 -36.48
N ALA A 198 32.32 -20.97 -35.48
CA ALA A 198 31.61 -21.84 -34.58
C ALA A 198 30.19 -22.13 -35.09
N VAL A 199 29.68 -23.33 -34.79
CA VAL A 199 28.29 -23.72 -35.07
C VAL A 199 27.63 -24.01 -33.73
N LYS A 200 26.61 -23.24 -33.39
CA LYS A 200 25.74 -23.46 -32.23
C LYS A 200 24.59 -24.35 -32.65
N VAL A 201 24.34 -25.40 -31.89
CA VAL A 201 23.27 -26.37 -32.13
C VAL A 201 22.23 -26.16 -31.03
N SER A 202 20.99 -25.89 -31.42
CA SER A 202 19.87 -25.71 -30.49
C SER A 202 18.75 -26.70 -30.83
N LEU A 203 17.97 -27.17 -29.85
CA LEU A 203 16.76 -27.93 -30.12
C LEU A 203 15.69 -27.01 -30.70
N ASN A 204 14.99 -27.50 -31.72
CA ASN A 204 13.96 -26.71 -32.39
C ASN A 204 12.74 -26.50 -31.47
N GLU A 205 12.04 -25.37 -31.64
CA GLU A 205 10.83 -25.04 -30.86
C GLU A 205 9.70 -26.03 -31.13
N ARG A 206 9.60 -26.50 -32.38
CA ARG A 206 8.69 -27.59 -32.80
C ARG A 206 8.88 -28.88 -32.02
N PHE A 207 10.13 -29.20 -31.69
CA PHE A 207 10.48 -30.38 -30.92
C PHE A 207 10.13 -30.21 -29.44
N SER A 208 10.36 -29.02 -28.88
CA SER A 208 10.08 -28.71 -27.48
C SER A 208 8.62 -28.31 -27.18
N GLY A 209 7.77 -28.21 -28.21
CA GLY A 209 6.34 -27.91 -28.07
C GLY A 209 6.06 -26.47 -27.66
N ALA A 210 6.94 -25.53 -27.99
CA ALA A 210 6.77 -24.11 -27.65
C ALA A 210 5.94 -23.32 -28.70
N GLU A 211 5.76 -23.85 -29.91
CA GLU A 211 5.23 -23.12 -31.09
C GLU A 211 3.69 -23.20 -31.25
N MET A 212 2.89 -23.35 -30.19
CA MET A 212 1.40 -23.35 -30.29
C MET A 212 0.68 -22.26 -29.47
N GLU A 213 1.36 -21.17 -29.07
CA GLU A 213 0.71 -19.99 -28.47
C GLU A 213 0.99 -18.71 -29.31
N GLN A 214 0.68 -18.73 -30.60
CA GLN A 214 0.52 -17.50 -31.42
C GLN A 214 -0.84 -17.48 -32.11
#